data_AF-F3G780-F1
#
_entry.id   AF-F3G780-F1
#
_cell.length_a   1.000
_cell.length_b   1.000
_cell.length_c   1.000
_cell.angle_alpha   90.00
_cell.angle_beta   90.00
_cell.angle_gamma   90.00
#
_symmetry.space_group_name_H-M   'P 1'
#
loop_
_entity.id
_entity.type
_entity.pdbx_description
1 polymer ?
#
loop_
_entity_poly.entity_id
_entity_poly.type
_entity_poly.pdbx_seq_one_letter_code
_entity_poly.pdbx_strand_id
1 'polypeptide(L)' 'HLTTPPAQKPASPSAPETEMFRKYEQSLRESEARQAREQTQEQQQRTFNRSKCDFWMQQDRTAPSEKSRASINQYCG' A
#
# COMPACT_ATOMS: atom_id res chain seq x y z
N HIS A 1 -24.75 -38.60 -52.80
CA HIS A 1 -23.46 -38.52 -52.09
C HIS A 1 -23.58 -37.47 -51.00
N LEU A 2 -23.67 -37.88 -49.73
CA LEU A 2 -23.73 -36.97 -48.58
C LEU A 2 -22.42 -37.14 -47.81
N THR A 3 -21.57 -36.11 -47.84
CA THR A 3 -20.50 -35.98 -46.85
C THR A 3 -20.55 -34.57 -46.30
N THR A 4 -21.08 -34.46 -45.08
CA THR A 4 -21.09 -33.23 -44.30
C THR A 4 -19.80 -33.21 -43.49
N PRO A 5 -18.96 -32.16 -43.56
CA PRO A 5 -17.75 -32.09 -42.75
C PRO A 5 -18.10 -31.98 -41.25
N PRO A 6 -17.29 -32.56 -40.35
CA PRO A 6 -17.60 -32.59 -38.93
C PRO A 6 -17.59 -31.18 -38.35
N ALA A 7 -18.67 -30.86 -37.63
CA ALA A 7 -18.82 -29.62 -36.89
C ALA A 7 -17.64 -29.41 -35.93
N GLN A 8 -17.08 -28.18 -35.92
CA GLN A 8 -16.11 -27.74 -34.93
C GLN A 8 -16.66 -28.00 -33.53
N LYS A 9 -15.87 -28.71 -32.73
CA LYS A 9 -16.08 -28.88 -31.29
C LYS A 9 -16.32 -27.49 -30.66
N PRO A 10 -17.40 -27.28 -29.90
CA PRO A 10 -17.49 -26.09 -29.06
C PRO A 10 -16.30 -26.11 -28.10
N ALA A 11 -15.57 -24.99 -28.04
CA ALA A 11 -14.50 -24.80 -27.09
C ALA A 11 -15.03 -25.12 -25.67
N SER A 12 -14.41 -26.12 -25.03
CA SER A 12 -14.73 -26.49 -23.66
C SER A 12 -14.61 -25.27 -22.73
N PRO A 13 -15.46 -25.16 -21.70
CA PRO A 13 -15.49 -23.98 -20.85
C PRO A 13 -14.28 -23.98 -19.90
N SER A 14 -13.17 -23.38 -20.31
CA SER A 14 -12.06 -22.97 -19.43
C SER A 14 -12.43 -21.75 -18.56
N ALA A 15 -13.72 -21.51 -18.34
CA ALA A 15 -14.26 -20.38 -17.60
C ALA A 15 -13.88 -20.34 -16.10
N PRO A 16 -13.93 -21.44 -15.32
CA PRO A 16 -13.73 -21.35 -13.87
C PRO A 16 -12.27 -21.06 -13.48
N GLU A 17 -11.28 -21.63 -14.19
CA GLU A 17 -9.86 -21.33 -13.95
C GLU A 17 -9.53 -19.88 -14.33
N THR A 18 -10.09 -19.41 -15.45
CA THR A 18 -9.92 -18.01 -15.91
C THR A 18 -10.54 -17.01 -14.93
N GLU A 19 -11.68 -17.34 -14.31
CA GLU A 19 -12.31 -16.49 -13.30
C GLU A 19 -11.47 -16.38 -12.03
N MET A 20 -10.94 -17.50 -11.54
CA MET A 20 -10.07 -17.52 -10.36
C MET A 20 -8.77 -16.73 -10.60
N PHE A 21 -8.17 -16.88 -11.78
CA PHE A 21 -7.00 -16.11 -12.17
C PHE A 21 -7.28 -14.60 -12.18
N ARG A 22 -8.41 -14.17 -12.77
CA ARG A 22 -8.81 -12.75 -12.76
C ARG A 22 -9.01 -12.19 -11.35
N LYS A 23 -9.63 -12.96 -10.45
CA LYS A 23 -9.80 -12.57 -9.05
C LYS A 23 -8.46 -12.44 -8.33
N TYR A 24 -7.52 -13.33 -8.62
CA TYR A 24 -6.16 -13.24 -8.08
C TYR A 24 -5.45 -11.98 -8.57
N GLU A 25 -5.47 -11.69 -9.88
CA GLU A 25 -4.88 -10.47 -10.43
C GLU A 25 -5.51 -9.20 -9.86
N GLN A 26 -6.83 -9.20 -9.65
CA GLN A 26 -7.51 -8.08 -8.98
C GLN A 26 -7.01 -7.92 -7.55
N SER A 27 -6.96 -9.02 -6.79
CA SER A 27 -6.48 -9.01 -5.40
C SER A 27 -5.03 -8.54 -5.31
N LEU A 28 -4.20 -8.91 -6.29
CA LEU A 28 -2.82 -8.49 -6.40
C LEU A 28 -2.72 -6.97 -6.56
N ARG A 29 -3.45 -6.40 -7.55
CA ARG A 29 -3.48 -4.94 -7.76
C ARG A 29 -3.99 -4.18 -6.54
N GLU A 30 -5.03 -4.70 -5.88
CA GLU A 30 -5.56 -4.10 -4.66
C GLU A 30 -4.54 -4.16 -3.51
N SER A 31 -3.79 -5.25 -3.39
CA SER A 31 -2.72 -5.38 -2.40
C SER A 31 -1.59 -4.39 -2.65
N GLU A 32 -1.12 -4.28 -3.88
CA GLU A 32 -0.09 -3.30 -4.28
C GLU A 32 -0.55 -1.86 -3.99
N ALA A 33 -1.80 -1.53 -4.33
CA ALA A 33 -2.36 -0.22 -4.05
C ALA A 33 -2.46 0.08 -2.56
N ARG A 34 -2.84 -0.90 -1.73
CA ARG A 34 -2.83 -0.75 -0.25
C ARG A 34 -1.43 -0.52 0.27
N GLN A 35 -0.47 -1.33 -0.15
CA GLN A 35 0.92 -1.23 0.29
C GLN A 35 1.54 0.12 -0.10
N ALA A 36 1.28 0.61 -1.32
CA ALA A 36 1.76 1.92 -1.76
C ALA A 36 1.19 3.07 -0.91
N ARG A 37 -0.10 2.98 -0.52
CA ARG A 37 -0.74 3.97 0.37
C ARG A 37 -0.19 3.92 1.79
N GLU A 38 0.06 2.73 2.32
CA GLU A 38 0.64 2.55 3.65
C GLU A 38 2.05 3.13 3.69
N GLN A 39 2.91 2.79 2.72
CA GLN A 39 4.26 3.36 2.62
C GLN A 39 4.24 4.88 2.49
N THR A 40 3.35 5.43 1.67
CA THR A 40 3.20 6.87 1.51
C THR A 40 2.78 7.55 2.83
N GLN A 41 1.84 6.95 3.55
CA GLN A 41 1.39 7.48 4.86
C GLN A 41 2.50 7.39 5.91
N GLU A 42 3.21 6.26 5.99
CA GLU A 42 4.36 6.12 6.88
C GLU A 42 5.44 7.15 6.56
N GLN A 43 5.74 7.38 5.28
CA GLN A 43 6.75 8.35 4.87
C GLN A 43 6.33 9.79 5.21
N GLN A 44 5.06 10.13 5.02
CA GLN A 44 4.51 11.43 5.45
C GLN A 44 4.59 11.59 6.97
N GLN A 45 4.23 10.55 7.73
CA GLN A 45 4.29 10.58 9.19
C GLN A 45 5.73 10.73 9.69
N ARG A 46 6.68 10.01 9.11
CA ARG A 46 8.12 10.15 9.41
C ARG A 46 8.62 11.56 9.11
N THR A 47 8.25 12.11 7.96
CA THR A 47 8.63 13.47 7.57
C THR A 47 8.06 14.51 8.52
N PHE A 48 6.80 14.35 8.92
CA PHE A 48 6.13 15.23 9.87
C PHE A 48 6.68 15.11 11.30
N ASN A 49 6.99 13.90 11.76
CA ASN A 49 7.64 13.70 13.05
C ASN A 49 9.03 14.33 13.07
N ARG A 50 9.78 14.24 11.97
CA ARG A 50 11.09 14.90 11.84
C ARG A 50 10.98 16.43 11.97
N SER A 51 10.03 17.07 11.29
CA SER A 51 9.86 18.53 11.42
C SER A 51 9.42 18.95 12.82
N LYS A 52 8.59 18.15 13.50
CA LYS A 52 8.27 18.35 14.91
C LYS A 52 9.46 18.17 15.83
N CYS A 53 10.29 17.17 15.58
CA CYS A 53 11.53 16.94 16.32
C CYS A 53 12.42 18.19 16.25
N ASP A 54 12.64 18.73 15.04
CA ASP A 54 13.43 19.95 14.85
C ASP A 54 12.86 21.15 15.62
N PHE A 55 11.54 21.35 15.58
CA PHE A 55 10.87 22.39 16.35
C PHE A 55 11.08 22.23 17.86
N TRP A 56 10.86 21.03 18.41
CA TRP A 56 10.98 20.80 19.86
C TRP A 56 12.44 20.86 20.32
N MET A 57 13.39 20.41 19.51
CA MET A 57 14.82 20.60 19.77
C MET A 57 15.19 22.08 19.82
N GLN A 58 14.68 22.89 18.89
CA GLN A 58 14.92 24.33 18.91
C GLN A 58 14.30 24.98 20.15
N GLN A 59 13.07 24.59 20.51
CA GLN A 59 12.41 25.09 21.71
C GLN A 59 13.22 24.76 22.97
N ASP A 60 13.66 23.50 23.12
CA ASP A 60 14.45 23.05 24.28
C ASP A 60 15.76 23.81 24.42
N ARG A 61 16.44 24.12 23.31
CA ARG A 61 17.66 24.93 23.31
C ARG A 61 17.42 26.36 23.78
N THR A 62 16.30 26.95 23.38
CA THR A 62 15.97 28.35 23.73
C THR A 62 15.37 28.50 25.13
N ALA A 63 14.57 27.52 25.56
CA ALA A 63 13.85 27.52 26.83
C ALA A 63 13.59 26.06 27.24
N PRO A 64 14.55 25.44 27.95
CA PRO A 64 14.43 24.05 28.39
C PRO A 64 13.19 23.85 29.27
N SER A 65 12.41 22.81 28.98
CA SER A 65 11.21 22.45 29.75
C SER A 65 10.98 20.95 29.74
N GLU A 66 10.23 20.44 30.71
CA GLU A 66 9.84 19.03 30.73
C GLU A 66 9.02 18.66 29.48
N LYS A 67 8.15 19.58 29.04
CA LYS A 67 7.33 19.42 27.83
C LYS A 67 8.16 19.29 26.56
N SER A 68 9.19 20.12 26.38
CA SER A 68 10.07 20.04 25.20
C SER A 68 10.84 18.73 25.19
N ARG A 69 11.40 18.30 26.33
CA ARG A 69 12.10 17.01 26.46
C ARG A 69 11.18 15.83 26.16
N ALA A 70 9.96 15.82 26.68
CA ALA A 70 8.99 14.77 26.39
C ALA A 70 8.62 14.71 24.90
N SER A 71 8.45 15.88 24.27
CA SER A 71 8.10 15.97 22.86
C SER A 71 9.26 15.55 21.94
N ILE A 72 10.50 15.90 22.28
CA ILE A 72 11.70 15.39 21.60
C ILE A 72 11.71 13.85 21.63
N ASN A 73 11.54 13.25 22.81
CA ASN A 73 11.50 11.78 22.93
C ASN A 73 10.37 11.14 22.11
N GLN A 74 9.24 11.82 21.93
CA GLN A 74 8.11 11.32 21.15
C GLN A 74 8.32 11.43 19.64
N TYR A 75 8.96 12.49 19.15
CA TYR A 75 9.02 12.82 17.72
C TYR A 75 10.39 12.57 17.07
N CYS A 76 11.46 12.46 17.86
CA CYS A 76 12.83 12.27 17.38
C CYS A 76 13.33 10.81 17.41
N GLY A 77 12.53 9.88 17.95
CA GLY A 77 12.86 8.45 18.08
C GLY A 77 12.52 7.64 16.84
#